data_AF-A0A1V4RAP0-F1
#
_entry.id   AF-A0A1V4RAP0-F1
#
_cell.length_a   1.000
_cell.length_b   1.000
_cell.length_c   1.000
_cell.angle_alpha   90.00
_cell.angle_beta   90.00
_cell.angle_gamma   90.00
#
_symmetry.space_group_name_H-M   'P 1'
#
loop_
_entity.id
_entity.type
_entity.pdbx_description
1 polymer ?
#
loop_
_entity_poly.entity_id
_entity_poly.type
_entity_poly.pdbx_seq_one_letter_code
_entity_poly.pdbx_strand_id
1 'polypeptide(L)'
;MIYKDESELFGSGAISVEGDNIEIKDKKLFQDKVIDNLADTIILNNSMYLKRLCYWVIYETALKMGITLSSIHTLYRARAKDSLTHFTVPAMNLRTLTYGLSRAVFRVANRINAGAFIFEIAKSEIGYTAQRPVEYVSYILLAAMKEGFRGPVFIQGDHFQVKAKNFLADKDKEINQLKDLIAEAIDAGFYNIDIDSSTLVDLSKPTIDEQQKLNYGVCASLTKFIRSLQPQGIEVSVGGEIGEVGGKNSTPDELRAFMKGYLAEVEGLEGISKISIQTGTTHGGVVLPDGSIAKVSIDFDTLKNLSAIARKEFAMAGAVQHGASTLPNDAFHRFPEVECAEIHLATQFQNIVYDYLPIPLKEKIYAWINKECAAERKPEQTNDQFIYKTRKKALGPFKREIYSLPQDVKDKIFSVLEEEFAFLFDKLSIQDTKPLVDKYVKPAIVKKKREDLGKNS
;
A
#
# COMPACT_ATOMS: atom_id res chain seq x y z
N MET A 1 19.95 15.28 10.31
CA MET A 1 20.47 15.07 11.69
C MET A 1 19.65 13.97 12.33
N ILE A 2 20.27 13.05 13.06
CA ILE A 2 19.54 11.99 13.78
C ILE A 2 19.39 12.44 15.24
N TYR A 3 18.15 12.55 15.72
CA TYR A 3 17.89 12.87 17.13
C TYR A 3 18.28 11.69 18.02
N LYS A 4 19.04 11.95 19.08
CA LYS A 4 19.55 10.94 20.02
C LYS A 4 18.71 10.77 21.28
N ASP A 5 17.93 11.80 21.63
CA ASP A 5 17.05 11.84 22.78
C ASP A 5 15.93 12.87 22.58
N GLU A 6 15.06 13.00 23.57
CA GLU A 6 13.95 13.97 23.53
C GLU A 6 14.41 15.42 23.54
N SER A 7 15.52 15.71 24.22
CA SER A 7 16.05 17.07 24.33
C SER A 7 16.48 17.58 22.96
N GLU A 8 17.14 16.74 22.16
CA GLU A 8 17.47 17.09 20.77
C GLU A 8 16.22 17.23 19.88
N LEU A 9 15.22 16.34 20.04
CA LEU A 9 13.98 16.38 19.27
C LEU A 9 13.19 17.68 19.50
N PHE A 10 13.04 18.08 20.76
CA PHE A 10 12.27 19.27 21.16
C PHE A 10 13.12 20.55 21.27
N GLY A 11 14.45 20.44 21.22
CA GLY A 11 15.38 21.56 21.39
C GLY A 11 15.57 22.44 20.15
N SER A 12 14.97 22.10 19.00
CA SER A 12 15.10 22.89 17.76
C SER A 12 14.41 24.26 17.80
N GLY A 13 13.47 24.47 18.74
CA GLY A 13 12.62 25.66 18.80
C GLY A 13 11.54 25.74 17.71
N ALA A 14 11.51 24.80 16.76
CA ALA A 14 10.50 24.77 15.69
C ALA A 14 9.12 24.32 16.19
N ILE A 15 9.10 23.50 17.25
CA ILE A 15 7.90 22.99 17.89
C ILE A 15 7.97 23.19 19.40
N SER A 16 6.82 23.29 20.06
CA SER A 16 6.68 23.20 21.51
C SER A 16 5.67 22.13 21.88
N VAL A 17 5.87 21.51 23.04
CA VAL A 17 4.99 20.46 23.57
C VAL A 17 4.42 20.89 24.92
N GLU A 18 3.10 20.89 25.04
CA GLU A 18 2.38 21.15 26.28
C GLU A 18 1.38 19.99 26.53
N GLY A 19 1.74 19.09 27.44
CA GLY A 19 0.99 17.84 27.63
C GLY A 19 0.99 16.98 26.35
N ASP A 20 -0.20 16.68 25.84
CA ASP A 20 -0.41 15.95 24.57
C ASP A 20 -0.56 16.89 23.34
N ASN A 21 -0.42 18.20 23.51
CA ASN A 21 -0.58 19.15 22.40
C ASN A 21 0.79 19.59 21.86
N ILE A 22 0.91 19.58 20.52
CA ILE A 22 2.07 20.13 19.81
C ILE A 22 1.67 21.41 19.08
N GLU A 23 2.50 22.43 19.20
CA GLU A 23 2.40 23.66 18.42
C GLU A 23 3.62 23.85 17.53
N ILE A 24 3.41 24.29 16.28
CA ILE A 24 4.48 24.65 15.35
C ILE A 24 4.78 26.15 15.55
N LYS A 25 5.93 26.46 16.17
CA LYS A 25 6.36 27.83 16.48
C LYS A 25 7.06 28.50 15.30
N ASP A 26 7.82 27.74 14.53
CA ASP A 26 8.44 28.19 13.29
C ASP A 26 8.18 27.18 12.17
N LYS A 27 7.18 27.51 11.35
CA LYS A 27 6.76 26.67 10.22
C LYS A 27 7.89 26.48 9.20
N LYS A 28 8.70 27.51 8.93
CA LYS A 28 9.76 27.44 7.93
C LYS A 28 10.89 26.54 8.43
N LEU A 29 11.35 26.74 9.66
CA LEU A 29 12.35 25.88 10.27
C LEU A 29 11.87 24.43 10.36
N PHE A 30 10.60 24.22 10.70
CA PHE A 30 10.00 22.89 10.73
C PHE A 30 10.06 22.21 9.37
N GLN A 31 9.58 22.88 8.32
CA GLN A 31 9.56 22.34 6.96
C GLN A 31 10.98 22.15 6.37
N ASP A 32 11.88 23.10 6.57
CA ASP A 32 13.21 23.10 5.95
C ASP A 32 14.18 22.13 6.63
N LYS A 33 14.05 21.89 7.94
CA LYS A 33 15.01 21.08 8.71
C LYS A 33 14.39 19.95 9.52
N VAL A 34 13.35 20.22 10.31
CA VAL A 34 12.84 19.23 11.28
C VAL A 34 12.22 18.02 10.58
N ILE A 35 11.48 18.22 9.49
CA ILE A 35 10.92 17.10 8.71
C ILE A 35 12.02 16.14 8.25
N ASP A 36 13.14 16.64 7.71
CA ASP A 36 14.23 15.79 7.22
C ASP A 36 14.95 15.09 8.38
N ASN A 37 15.13 15.77 9.52
CA ASN A 37 15.69 15.15 10.73
C ASN A 37 14.78 14.05 11.31
N LEU A 38 13.47 14.23 11.26
CA LEU A 38 12.50 13.20 11.65
C LEU A 38 12.59 11.99 10.72
N ALA A 39 12.70 12.21 9.40
CA ALA A 39 12.90 11.13 8.42
C ALA A 39 14.20 10.36 8.68
N ASP A 40 15.32 11.07 8.87
CA ASP A 40 16.62 10.49 9.23
C ASP A 40 16.52 9.68 10.53
N THR A 41 15.80 10.18 11.53
CA THR A 41 15.68 9.53 12.84
C THR A 41 14.85 8.26 12.77
N ILE A 42 13.73 8.27 12.04
CA ILE A 42 12.90 7.08 11.85
C ILE A 42 13.69 5.94 11.20
N ILE A 43 14.55 6.22 10.22
CA ILE A 43 15.29 5.16 9.51
C ILE A 43 16.60 4.76 10.20
N LEU A 44 17.38 5.72 10.68
CA LEU A 44 18.76 5.47 11.13
C LEU A 44 18.90 5.24 12.62
N ASN A 45 17.92 5.64 13.45
CA ASN A 45 17.95 5.40 14.89
C ASN A 45 17.55 3.95 15.21
N ASN A 46 18.10 3.37 16.29
CA ASN A 46 17.77 2.02 16.75
C ASN A 46 16.80 2.01 17.95
N SER A 47 16.54 3.16 18.57
CA SER A 47 15.61 3.30 19.70
C SER A 47 14.16 3.27 19.22
N MET A 48 13.45 2.18 19.53
CA MET A 48 12.01 2.06 19.23
C MET A 48 11.21 3.17 19.92
N TYR A 49 11.60 3.53 21.15
CA TYR A 49 11.00 4.63 21.90
C TYR A 49 11.05 5.95 21.11
N LEU A 50 12.25 6.34 20.63
CA LEU A 50 12.40 7.59 19.87
C LEU A 50 11.67 7.54 18.54
N LYS A 51 11.63 6.39 17.85
CA LYS A 51 10.85 6.27 16.61
C LYS A 51 9.36 6.50 16.86
N ARG A 52 8.82 5.95 17.94
CA ARG A 52 7.42 6.17 18.32
C ARG A 52 7.16 7.61 18.72
N LEU A 53 8.06 8.23 19.49
CA LEU A 53 7.96 9.65 19.82
C LEU A 53 8.01 10.53 18.57
N CYS A 54 8.90 10.24 17.62
CA CYS A 54 8.93 10.91 16.33
C CYS A 54 7.62 10.73 15.57
N TYR A 55 7.07 9.50 15.51
CA TYR A 55 5.78 9.24 14.89
C TYR A 55 4.65 10.05 15.52
N TRP A 56 4.59 10.15 16.84
CA TRP A 56 3.61 11.00 17.53
C TRP A 56 3.76 12.48 17.13
N VAL A 57 4.99 13.00 17.12
CA VAL A 57 5.26 14.37 16.65
C VAL A 57 4.80 14.56 15.21
N ILE A 58 5.12 13.61 14.33
CA ILE A 58 4.73 13.62 12.91
C ILE A 58 3.21 13.63 12.76
N TYR A 59 2.51 12.78 13.50
CA TYR A 59 1.06 12.68 13.45
C TYR A 59 0.39 13.99 13.88
N GLU A 60 0.75 14.52 15.05
CA GLU A 60 0.15 15.75 15.57
C GLU A 60 0.47 16.97 14.67
N THR A 61 1.71 17.08 14.19
CA THR A 61 2.08 18.18 13.29
C THR A 61 1.39 18.07 11.92
N ALA A 62 1.20 16.86 11.38
CA ALA A 62 0.43 16.64 10.17
C ALA A 62 -1.02 17.14 10.33
N LEU A 63 -1.68 16.84 11.47
CA LEU A 63 -3.02 17.35 11.77
C LEU A 63 -3.05 18.89 11.78
N LYS A 64 -2.09 19.54 12.46
CA LYS A 64 -1.99 21.02 12.48
C LYS A 64 -1.74 21.61 11.09
N MET A 65 -1.11 20.86 10.19
CA MET A 65 -0.86 21.28 8.81
C MET A 65 -2.05 21.00 7.87
N GLY A 66 -3.12 20.36 8.36
CA GLY A 66 -4.33 20.04 7.59
C GLY A 66 -4.22 18.73 6.81
N ILE A 67 -3.39 17.80 7.28
CA ILE A 67 -3.20 16.48 6.70
C ILE A 67 -3.79 15.46 7.67
N THR A 68 -4.69 14.62 7.18
CA THR A 68 -5.42 13.66 8.02
C THR A 68 -5.37 12.28 7.38
N LEU A 69 -4.92 11.28 8.14
CA LEU A 69 -5.08 9.88 7.74
C LEU A 69 -6.57 9.55 7.63
N SER A 70 -6.97 8.88 6.57
CA SER A 70 -8.39 8.66 6.27
C SER A 70 -8.61 7.34 5.54
N SER A 71 -9.87 6.87 5.60
CA SER A 71 -10.35 5.76 4.81
C SER A 71 -10.95 6.26 3.50
N ILE A 72 -10.69 5.56 2.40
CA ILE A 72 -11.29 5.86 1.09
C ILE A 72 -12.72 5.32 0.96
N HIS A 73 -13.20 4.59 1.98
CA HIS A 73 -14.45 3.82 1.96
C HIS A 73 -15.65 4.62 1.45
N THR A 74 -15.86 5.85 1.93
CA THR A 74 -17.03 6.65 1.51
C THR A 74 -16.96 7.12 0.06
N LEU A 75 -15.76 7.38 -0.47
CA LEU A 75 -15.55 7.64 -1.90
C LEU A 75 -15.87 6.39 -2.72
N TYR A 76 -15.51 5.21 -2.23
CA TYR A 76 -15.77 3.92 -2.89
C TYR A 76 -17.26 3.56 -2.90
N ARG A 77 -17.98 3.81 -1.80
CA ARG A 77 -19.45 3.71 -1.76
C ARG A 77 -20.10 4.73 -2.69
N ALA A 78 -19.61 5.97 -2.72
CA ALA A 78 -20.10 7.00 -3.63
C ALA A 78 -19.86 6.65 -5.11
N ARG A 79 -18.74 6.00 -5.43
CA ARG A 79 -18.47 5.50 -6.78
C ARG A 79 -19.54 4.54 -7.27
N ALA A 80 -20.00 3.62 -6.43
CA ALA A 80 -21.08 2.69 -6.75
C ALA A 80 -22.42 3.43 -6.92
N LYS A 81 -22.73 4.32 -5.98
CA LYS A 81 -24.03 5.02 -5.88
C LYS A 81 -24.22 6.09 -6.95
N ASP A 82 -23.19 6.91 -7.17
CA ASP A 82 -23.23 8.12 -7.99
C ASP A 82 -22.52 7.90 -9.35
N SER A 83 -22.15 6.66 -9.67
CA SER A 83 -21.47 6.28 -10.92
C SER A 83 -20.19 7.08 -11.21
N LEU A 84 -19.33 7.27 -10.19
CA LEU A 84 -18.05 7.99 -10.31
C LEU A 84 -16.96 7.10 -10.94
N THR A 85 -17.19 6.62 -12.16
CA THR A 85 -16.36 5.59 -12.81
C THR A 85 -15.30 6.13 -13.78
N HIS A 86 -15.22 7.46 -13.96
CA HIS A 86 -14.35 8.14 -14.93
C HIS A 86 -12.86 8.17 -14.59
N PHE A 87 -12.46 7.58 -13.46
CA PHE A 87 -11.07 7.48 -13.02
C PHE A 87 -10.79 6.12 -12.38
N THR A 88 -9.52 5.75 -12.25
CA THR A 88 -9.07 4.57 -11.50
C THR A 88 -8.10 5.03 -10.43
N VAL A 89 -8.28 4.59 -9.19
CA VAL A 89 -7.38 4.99 -8.09
C VAL A 89 -6.05 4.23 -8.21
N PRO A 90 -4.89 4.90 -8.34
CA PRO A 90 -3.61 4.23 -8.20
C PRO A 90 -3.33 3.93 -6.73
N ALA A 91 -3.03 2.67 -6.44
CA ALA A 91 -2.42 2.24 -5.19
C ALA A 91 -0.94 1.91 -5.44
N MET A 92 -0.05 2.54 -4.67
CA MET A 92 1.39 2.56 -4.96
C MET A 92 2.19 1.91 -3.83
N ASN A 93 2.80 0.76 -4.11
CA ASN A 93 3.71 0.09 -3.17
C ASN A 93 5.09 0.72 -3.20
N LEU A 94 5.41 1.54 -2.19
CA LEU A 94 6.74 2.17 -2.06
C LEU A 94 7.67 1.27 -1.23
N ARG A 95 8.44 0.41 -1.92
CA ARG A 95 9.26 -0.64 -1.27
C ARG A 95 10.61 -0.16 -0.72
N THR A 96 11.05 1.03 -1.09
CA THR A 96 12.30 1.65 -0.64
C THR A 96 12.25 3.14 -0.93
N LEU A 97 13.17 3.90 -0.33
CA LEU A 97 13.25 5.36 -0.48
C LEU A 97 11.89 6.06 -0.26
N THR A 98 11.03 5.47 0.59
CA THR A 98 9.61 5.78 0.74
C THR A 98 9.34 7.25 0.98
N TYR A 99 10.15 7.92 1.80
CA TYR A 99 10.04 9.37 2.01
C TYR A 99 10.23 10.16 0.71
N GLY A 100 11.30 9.88 -0.04
CA GLY A 100 11.59 10.59 -1.30
C GLY A 100 10.56 10.29 -2.40
N LEU A 101 10.14 9.03 -2.52
CA LEU A 101 9.11 8.63 -3.49
C LEU A 101 7.75 9.24 -3.15
N SER A 102 7.38 9.25 -1.87
CA SER A 102 6.13 9.91 -1.43
C SER A 102 6.14 11.40 -1.75
N ARG A 103 7.30 12.07 -1.61
CA ARG A 103 7.44 13.48 -2.01
C ARG A 103 7.20 13.67 -3.50
N ALA A 104 7.74 12.80 -4.36
CA ALA A 104 7.46 12.84 -5.80
C ALA A 104 5.96 12.68 -6.08
N VAL A 105 5.30 11.71 -5.44
CA VAL A 105 3.84 11.52 -5.54
C VAL A 105 3.07 12.80 -5.17
N PHE A 106 3.37 13.42 -4.02
CA PHE A 106 2.66 14.62 -3.58
C PHE A 106 2.91 15.83 -4.47
N ARG A 107 4.12 16.00 -5.05
CA ARG A 107 4.39 17.06 -6.03
C ARG A 107 3.52 16.92 -7.27
N VAL A 108 3.42 15.70 -7.82
CA VAL A 108 2.54 15.42 -8.96
C VAL A 108 1.09 15.68 -8.57
N ALA A 109 0.63 15.10 -7.44
CA ALA A 109 -0.75 15.24 -6.99
C ALA A 109 -1.17 16.70 -6.80
N ASN A 110 -0.32 17.51 -6.17
CA ASN A 110 -0.57 18.95 -6.00
C ASN A 110 -0.66 19.68 -7.35
N ARG A 111 0.22 19.34 -8.32
CA ARG A 111 0.23 19.96 -9.65
C ARG A 111 -1.05 19.72 -10.44
N ILE A 112 -1.66 18.54 -10.28
CA ILE A 112 -2.88 18.14 -11.01
C ILE A 112 -4.15 18.15 -10.14
N ASN A 113 -4.07 18.71 -8.93
CA ASN A 113 -5.18 18.76 -7.97
C ASN A 113 -5.83 17.37 -7.71
N ALA A 114 -5.00 16.31 -7.65
CA ALA A 114 -5.46 14.97 -7.36
C ALA A 114 -5.62 14.75 -5.85
N GLY A 115 -6.64 13.98 -5.48
CA GLY A 115 -6.84 13.49 -4.12
C GLY A 115 -7.10 11.98 -4.05
N ALA A 116 -7.52 11.34 -5.15
CA ALA A 116 -7.90 9.93 -5.17
C ALA A 116 -6.71 9.04 -5.56
N PHE A 117 -5.76 8.88 -4.64
CA PHE A 117 -4.61 7.99 -4.77
C PHE A 117 -4.25 7.38 -3.40
N ILE A 118 -3.65 6.19 -3.41
CA ILE A 118 -3.37 5.41 -2.21
C ILE A 118 -1.87 5.10 -2.14
N PHE A 119 -1.30 5.26 -0.95
CA PHE A 119 -0.01 4.65 -0.63
C PHE A 119 -0.25 3.29 0.00
N GLU A 120 0.41 2.25 -0.47
CA GLU A 120 0.18 0.90 0.07
C GLU A 120 1.48 0.16 0.33
N ILE A 121 1.41 -0.89 1.15
CA ILE A 121 2.52 -1.83 1.32
C ILE A 121 1.94 -3.19 1.70
N ALA A 122 2.42 -4.25 1.04
CA ALA A 122 1.83 -5.57 1.24
C ALA A 122 2.38 -6.30 2.48
N LYS A 123 1.63 -7.28 3.04
CA LYS A 123 2.10 -8.11 4.18
C LYS A 123 3.52 -8.66 3.95
N SER A 124 3.77 -9.17 2.74
CA SER A 124 5.09 -9.72 2.38
C SER A 124 6.16 -8.62 2.30
N GLU A 125 5.80 -7.44 1.81
CA GLU A 125 6.70 -6.30 1.60
C GLU A 125 7.08 -5.65 2.91
N ILE A 126 6.15 -5.50 3.86
CA ILE A 126 6.44 -5.09 5.24
C ILE A 126 7.59 -5.94 5.81
N GLY A 127 7.53 -7.27 5.58
CA GLY A 127 8.57 -8.20 6.00
C GLY A 127 9.90 -7.97 5.28
N TYR A 128 9.93 -8.11 3.95
CA TYR A 128 11.21 -8.13 3.23
C TYR A 128 11.86 -6.74 3.06
N THR A 129 11.10 -5.66 3.14
CA THR A 129 11.62 -4.28 3.14
C THR A 129 11.97 -3.79 4.54
N ALA A 130 11.59 -4.53 5.58
CA ALA A 130 11.70 -4.11 6.97
C ALA A 130 11.06 -2.73 7.23
N GLN A 131 9.91 -2.47 6.61
CA GLN A 131 9.13 -1.24 6.77
C GLN A 131 7.83 -1.56 7.53
N ARG A 132 7.87 -1.46 8.86
CA ARG A 132 6.66 -1.63 9.69
C ARG A 132 5.68 -0.46 9.50
N PRO A 133 4.38 -0.67 9.73
CA PRO A 133 3.33 0.34 9.59
C PRO A 133 3.68 1.74 10.10
N VAL A 134 4.18 1.88 11.33
CA VAL A 134 4.55 3.18 11.92
C VAL A 134 5.64 3.89 11.11
N GLU A 135 6.66 3.16 10.64
CA GLU A 135 7.72 3.72 9.80
C GLU A 135 7.16 4.17 8.45
N TYR A 136 6.33 3.34 7.80
CA TYR A 136 5.75 3.63 6.50
C TYR A 136 4.87 4.90 6.53
N VAL A 137 3.95 4.97 7.50
CA VAL A 137 3.05 6.12 7.69
C VAL A 137 3.85 7.39 7.99
N SER A 138 4.89 7.29 8.83
CA SER A 138 5.75 8.43 9.17
C SER A 138 6.33 9.09 7.92
N TYR A 139 6.90 8.32 7.00
CA TYR A 139 7.48 8.87 5.78
C TYR A 139 6.45 9.54 4.87
N ILE A 140 5.25 8.97 4.75
CA ILE A 140 4.19 9.52 3.91
C ILE A 140 3.70 10.85 4.49
N LEU A 141 3.45 10.92 5.80
CA LEU A 141 3.03 12.17 6.45
C LEU A 141 4.12 13.25 6.38
N LEU A 142 5.38 12.87 6.61
CA LEU A 142 6.53 13.77 6.43
C LEU A 142 6.59 14.32 5.00
N ALA A 143 6.41 13.45 3.99
CA ALA A 143 6.39 13.86 2.59
C ALA A 143 5.22 14.80 2.27
N ALA A 144 4.02 14.50 2.77
CA ALA A 144 2.85 15.36 2.62
C ALA A 144 3.10 16.76 3.20
N MET A 145 3.67 16.84 4.41
CA MET A 145 4.04 18.10 5.06
C MET A 145 5.13 18.86 4.32
N LYS A 146 6.15 18.14 3.80
CA LYS A 146 7.27 18.72 3.05
C LYS A 146 6.81 19.38 1.76
N GLU A 147 5.90 18.72 1.05
CA GLU A 147 5.39 19.17 -0.25
C GLU A 147 4.11 20.02 -0.14
N GLY A 148 3.65 20.30 1.08
CA GLY A 148 2.52 21.20 1.34
C GLY A 148 1.15 20.64 0.95
N PHE A 149 1.01 19.32 0.85
CA PHE A 149 -0.28 18.67 0.61
C PHE A 149 -1.27 18.95 1.76
N ARG A 150 -2.57 19.03 1.45
CA ARG A 150 -3.64 19.26 2.42
C ARG A 150 -4.86 18.41 2.10
N GLY A 151 -5.38 17.73 3.12
CA GLY A 151 -6.56 16.89 3.04
C GLY A 151 -6.33 15.44 3.48
N PRO A 152 -7.26 14.54 3.11
CA PRO A 152 -7.17 13.12 3.38
C PRO A 152 -5.93 12.47 2.75
N VAL A 153 -5.24 11.62 3.51
CA VAL A 153 -4.19 10.71 3.03
C VAL A 153 -4.64 9.28 3.26
N PHE A 154 -4.65 8.48 2.19
CA PHE A 154 -5.07 7.09 2.22
C PHE A 154 -3.84 6.18 2.28
N ILE A 155 -3.77 5.37 3.34
CA ILE A 155 -2.73 4.35 3.52
C ILE A 155 -3.41 2.99 3.57
N GLN A 156 -2.88 2.05 2.78
CA GLN A 156 -3.45 0.74 2.55
C GLN A 156 -2.51 -0.40 2.92
N GLY A 157 -3.07 -1.41 3.57
CA GLY A 157 -2.44 -2.71 3.75
C GLY A 157 -2.81 -3.59 2.57
N ASP A 158 -1.87 -3.78 1.65
CA ASP A 158 -2.06 -4.59 0.44
C ASP A 158 -1.86 -6.08 0.75
N HIS A 159 -2.58 -6.97 0.07
CA HIS A 159 -2.50 -8.43 0.25
C HIS A 159 -2.20 -8.85 1.70
N PHE A 160 -3.09 -8.55 2.64
CA PHE A 160 -3.03 -9.10 3.99
C PHE A 160 -3.39 -10.59 3.90
N GLN A 161 -2.44 -11.33 3.35
CA GLN A 161 -2.65 -12.62 2.72
C GLN A 161 -2.55 -13.75 3.74
N VAL A 162 -3.52 -14.66 3.68
CA VAL A 162 -3.45 -15.94 4.36
C VAL A 162 -2.66 -16.91 3.50
N LYS A 163 -1.66 -17.58 4.07
CA LYS A 163 -0.89 -18.61 3.34
C LYS A 163 -1.52 -19.98 3.52
N ALA A 164 -2.06 -20.57 2.46
CA ALA A 164 -2.71 -21.89 2.50
C ALA A 164 -1.90 -22.97 3.21
N LYS A 165 -0.59 -23.10 2.90
CA LYS A 165 0.29 -24.08 3.57
C LYS A 165 0.34 -23.89 5.08
N ASN A 166 0.44 -22.64 5.55
CA ASN A 166 0.49 -22.34 6.98
C ASN A 166 -0.88 -22.56 7.63
N PHE A 167 -1.95 -22.12 6.96
CA PHE A 167 -3.32 -22.27 7.43
C PHE A 167 -3.72 -23.73 7.61
N LEU A 168 -3.34 -24.61 6.68
CA LEU A 168 -3.59 -26.05 6.75
C LEU A 168 -2.76 -26.74 7.83
N ALA A 169 -1.59 -26.18 8.19
CA ALA A 169 -0.74 -26.71 9.26
C ALA A 169 -1.23 -26.26 10.65
N ASP A 170 -1.58 -24.98 10.79
CA ASP A 170 -2.04 -24.37 12.03
C ASP A 170 -2.87 -23.11 11.71
N LYS A 171 -4.19 -23.29 11.65
CA LYS A 171 -5.15 -22.25 11.32
C LYS A 171 -5.08 -21.07 12.28
N ASP A 172 -5.10 -21.36 13.58
CA ASP A 172 -5.20 -20.30 14.60
C ASP A 172 -3.93 -19.46 14.61
N LYS A 173 -2.76 -20.08 14.43
CA LYS A 173 -1.50 -19.34 14.32
C LYS A 173 -1.44 -18.43 13.09
N GLU A 174 -1.79 -18.93 11.90
CA GLU A 174 -1.75 -18.09 10.68
C GLU A 174 -2.74 -16.93 10.77
N ILE A 175 -3.95 -17.16 11.31
CA ILE A 175 -4.96 -16.12 11.47
C ILE A 175 -4.58 -15.11 12.56
N ASN A 176 -4.07 -15.56 13.71
CA ASN A 176 -3.68 -14.65 14.79
C ASN A 176 -2.51 -13.76 14.38
N GLN A 177 -1.50 -14.30 13.69
CA GLN A 177 -0.40 -13.49 13.15
C GLN A 177 -0.90 -12.41 12.18
N LEU A 178 -1.93 -12.72 11.39
CA LEU A 178 -2.54 -11.75 10.49
C LEU A 178 -3.35 -10.70 11.26
N LYS A 179 -4.11 -11.11 12.28
CA LYS A 179 -4.84 -10.19 13.17
C LYS A 179 -3.91 -9.23 13.89
N ASP A 180 -2.77 -9.70 14.40
CA ASP A 180 -1.77 -8.84 15.04
C ASP A 180 -1.24 -7.78 14.07
N LEU A 181 -0.97 -8.17 12.82
CA LEU A 181 -0.54 -7.22 11.78
C LEU A 181 -1.64 -6.22 11.41
N ILE A 182 -2.91 -6.66 11.31
CA ILE A 182 -4.07 -5.77 11.08
C ILE A 182 -4.18 -4.75 12.22
N ALA A 183 -4.06 -5.20 13.47
CA ALA A 183 -4.12 -4.33 14.64
C ALA A 183 -3.01 -3.28 14.61
N GLU A 184 -1.77 -3.68 14.33
CA GLU A 184 -0.65 -2.74 14.19
C GLU A 184 -0.85 -1.77 13.03
N ALA A 185 -1.38 -2.23 11.90
CA ALA A 185 -1.65 -1.39 10.74
C ALA A 185 -2.72 -0.32 11.04
N ILE A 186 -3.86 -0.72 11.62
CA ILE A 186 -4.94 0.20 11.99
C ILE A 186 -4.47 1.19 13.05
N ASP A 187 -3.72 0.73 14.07
CA ASP A 187 -3.13 1.62 15.07
C ASP A 187 -2.19 2.64 14.41
N ALA A 188 -1.35 2.23 13.45
CA ALA A 188 -0.48 3.15 12.72
C ALA A 188 -1.22 4.08 11.76
N GLY A 189 -2.47 3.78 11.38
CA GLY A 189 -3.30 4.62 10.51
C GLY A 189 -3.60 4.06 9.12
N PHE A 190 -3.45 2.76 8.93
CA PHE A 190 -3.89 2.05 7.73
C PHE A 190 -5.40 1.86 7.81
N TYR A 191 -6.15 2.80 7.24
CA TYR A 191 -7.62 2.76 7.23
C TYR A 191 -8.19 2.17 5.93
N ASN A 192 -7.35 1.46 5.18
CA ASN A 192 -7.72 0.66 4.02
C ASN A 192 -6.96 -0.66 4.14
N ILE A 193 -7.64 -1.80 4.16
CA ILE A 193 -7.04 -3.12 4.38
C ILE A 193 -7.59 -4.10 3.36
N ASP A 194 -6.73 -4.64 2.51
CA ASP A 194 -7.10 -5.62 1.50
C ASP A 194 -6.79 -7.01 2.01
N ILE A 195 -7.84 -7.79 2.28
CA ILE A 195 -7.73 -9.16 2.76
C ILE A 195 -7.60 -10.09 1.55
N ASP A 196 -6.53 -10.87 1.54
CA ASP A 196 -6.30 -11.89 0.52
C ASP A 196 -6.37 -13.29 1.16
N SER A 197 -7.55 -13.89 1.12
CA SER A 197 -7.79 -15.30 1.47
C SER A 197 -7.94 -16.17 0.23
N SER A 198 -7.63 -15.65 -0.97
CA SER A 198 -7.82 -16.34 -2.25
C SER A 198 -6.98 -17.63 -2.36
N THR A 199 -5.85 -17.70 -1.64
CA THR A 199 -5.01 -18.91 -1.60
C THR A 199 -5.72 -20.12 -0.98
N LEU A 200 -6.82 -19.90 -0.25
CA LEU A 200 -7.62 -20.97 0.35
C LEU A 200 -8.70 -21.54 -0.59
N VAL A 201 -8.80 -21.03 -1.82
CA VAL A 201 -9.70 -21.59 -2.83
C VAL A 201 -9.27 -23.01 -3.19
N ASP A 202 -10.17 -23.98 -3.08
CA ASP A 202 -9.90 -25.39 -3.36
C ASP A 202 -10.67 -25.86 -4.59
N LEU A 203 -10.03 -25.78 -5.77
CA LEU A 203 -10.61 -26.18 -7.06
C LEU A 203 -10.96 -27.67 -7.17
N SER A 204 -10.57 -28.52 -6.20
CA SER A 204 -10.96 -29.92 -6.18
C SER A 204 -12.41 -30.15 -5.76
N LYS A 205 -13.08 -29.13 -5.20
CA LYS A 205 -14.48 -29.21 -4.78
C LYS A 205 -15.45 -29.18 -5.97
N PRO A 206 -16.59 -29.89 -5.88
CA PRO A 206 -17.47 -30.09 -7.02
C PRO A 206 -18.30 -28.85 -7.38
N THR A 207 -18.52 -27.92 -6.45
CA THR A 207 -19.28 -26.68 -6.71
C THR A 207 -18.44 -25.43 -6.43
N ILE A 208 -18.70 -24.35 -7.16
CA ILE A 208 -18.00 -23.05 -7.00
C ILE A 208 -18.16 -22.51 -5.56
N ASP A 209 -19.33 -22.72 -4.95
CA ASP A 209 -19.58 -22.33 -3.55
C ASP A 209 -18.63 -23.06 -2.58
N GLU A 210 -18.49 -24.38 -2.72
CA GLU A 210 -17.57 -25.16 -1.89
C GLU A 210 -16.10 -24.81 -2.16
N GLN A 211 -15.74 -24.47 -3.41
CA GLN A 211 -14.39 -23.99 -3.76
C GLN A 211 -14.07 -22.67 -3.02
N GLN A 212 -15.05 -21.76 -2.93
CA GLN A 212 -14.89 -20.44 -2.32
C GLN A 212 -15.10 -20.42 -0.80
N LYS A 213 -15.60 -21.51 -0.20
CA LYS A 213 -16.05 -21.55 1.20
C LYS A 213 -15.06 -21.03 2.23
N LEU A 214 -13.80 -21.47 2.12
CA LEU A 214 -12.75 -20.99 3.00
C LEU A 214 -12.34 -19.55 2.69
N ASN A 215 -12.35 -19.16 1.41
CA ASN A 215 -12.02 -17.80 0.99
C ASN A 215 -13.02 -16.79 1.60
N TYR A 216 -14.31 -16.92 1.31
CA TYR A 216 -15.29 -15.95 1.83
C TYR A 216 -15.44 -16.01 3.35
N GLY A 217 -15.33 -17.20 3.97
CA GLY A 217 -15.50 -17.36 5.41
C GLY A 217 -14.35 -16.73 6.21
N VAL A 218 -13.11 -16.91 5.74
CA VAL A 218 -11.95 -16.27 6.38
C VAL A 218 -11.94 -14.77 6.12
N CYS A 219 -12.28 -14.32 4.91
CA CYS A 219 -12.43 -12.89 4.60
C CYS A 219 -13.48 -12.21 5.51
N ALA A 220 -14.65 -12.83 5.70
CA ALA A 220 -15.70 -12.32 6.59
C ALA A 220 -15.25 -12.28 8.06
N SER A 221 -14.54 -13.32 8.53
CA SER A 221 -13.98 -13.35 9.89
C SER A 221 -12.97 -12.23 10.15
N LEU A 222 -12.09 -11.96 9.19
CA LEU A 222 -11.12 -10.88 9.26
C LEU A 222 -11.80 -9.50 9.12
N THR A 223 -12.85 -9.39 8.29
CA THR A 223 -13.68 -8.17 8.22
C THR A 223 -14.30 -7.86 9.58
N LYS A 224 -14.93 -8.85 10.23
CA LYS A 224 -15.50 -8.71 11.59
C LYS A 224 -14.45 -8.22 12.59
N PHE A 225 -13.23 -8.76 12.51
CA PHE A 225 -12.12 -8.30 13.35
C PHE A 225 -11.72 -6.85 13.07
N ILE A 226 -11.59 -6.44 11.80
CA ILE A 226 -11.32 -5.05 11.42
C ILE A 226 -12.40 -4.11 11.96
N ARG A 227 -13.68 -4.48 11.83
CA ARG A 227 -14.80 -3.68 12.37
C ARG A 227 -14.70 -3.51 13.89
N SER A 228 -14.22 -4.52 14.61
CA SER A 228 -14.00 -4.43 16.07
C SER A 228 -12.85 -3.49 16.47
N LEU A 229 -11.91 -3.22 15.55
CA LEU A 229 -10.74 -2.36 15.77
C LEU A 229 -10.91 -0.95 15.21
N GLN A 230 -11.92 -0.70 14.38
CA GLN A 230 -11.99 0.56 13.66
C GLN A 230 -12.10 1.76 14.61
N PRO A 231 -11.35 2.85 14.38
CA PRO A 231 -11.50 4.05 15.19
C PRO A 231 -12.88 4.68 15.04
N GLN A 232 -13.37 5.30 16.11
CA GLN A 232 -14.64 6.04 16.06
C GLN A 232 -14.62 7.11 14.96
N GLY A 233 -15.64 7.12 14.11
CA GLY A 233 -15.77 8.07 13.00
C GLY A 233 -14.99 7.69 11.73
N ILE A 234 -14.27 6.57 11.74
CA ILE A 234 -13.57 6.04 10.55
C ILE A 234 -14.12 4.65 10.21
N GLU A 235 -14.80 4.54 9.08
CA GLU A 235 -15.16 3.25 8.50
C GLU A 235 -13.98 2.72 7.69
N VAL A 236 -13.26 1.71 8.18
CA VAL A 236 -12.10 1.15 7.47
C VAL A 236 -12.54 0.56 6.12
N SER A 237 -11.89 0.96 5.02
CA SER A 237 -12.13 0.36 3.71
C SER A 237 -11.57 -1.06 3.71
N VAL A 238 -12.37 -2.06 3.32
CA VAL A 238 -11.93 -3.46 3.27
C VAL A 238 -12.01 -3.97 1.85
N GLY A 239 -10.90 -4.46 1.29
CA GLY A 239 -10.86 -5.20 0.03
C GLY A 239 -10.95 -6.71 0.27
N GLY A 240 -11.60 -7.42 -0.65
CA GLY A 240 -11.54 -8.88 -0.75
C GLY A 240 -10.87 -9.32 -2.05
N GLU A 241 -10.57 -10.61 -2.21
CA GLU A 241 -9.91 -11.12 -3.42
C GLU A 241 -10.52 -12.46 -3.86
N ILE A 242 -10.70 -12.61 -5.17
CA ILE A 242 -11.06 -13.88 -5.83
C ILE A 242 -10.05 -14.22 -6.94
N GLY A 243 -9.90 -15.52 -7.18
CA GLY A 243 -8.96 -16.06 -8.16
C GLY A 243 -7.54 -16.15 -7.59
N GLU A 244 -6.90 -17.30 -7.75
CA GLU A 244 -5.48 -17.43 -7.41
C GLU A 244 -4.63 -16.73 -8.48
N VAL A 245 -3.63 -15.97 -8.05
CA VAL A 245 -2.78 -15.25 -8.98
C VAL A 245 -1.93 -16.19 -9.84
N GLY A 246 -2.03 -16.09 -11.17
CA GLY A 246 -1.38 -16.99 -12.13
C GLY A 246 -2.25 -18.17 -12.60
N GLY A 247 -3.52 -18.22 -12.17
CA GLY A 247 -4.52 -19.17 -12.63
C GLY A 247 -5.36 -18.68 -13.83
N LYS A 248 -6.60 -19.17 -13.88
CA LYS A 248 -7.61 -18.79 -14.88
C LYS A 248 -8.18 -17.40 -14.55
N ASN A 249 -8.75 -16.71 -15.53
CA ASN A 249 -9.46 -15.46 -15.27
C ASN A 249 -10.62 -15.70 -14.32
N SER A 250 -10.83 -14.77 -13.39
CA SER A 250 -11.98 -14.80 -12.49
C SER A 250 -13.28 -14.72 -13.29
N THR A 251 -14.32 -15.37 -12.77
CA THR A 251 -15.61 -15.48 -13.44
C THR A 251 -16.73 -14.77 -12.65
N PRO A 252 -17.83 -14.37 -13.32
CA PRO A 252 -19.02 -13.85 -12.64
C PRO A 252 -19.57 -14.78 -11.56
N ASP A 253 -19.52 -16.10 -11.81
CA ASP A 253 -20.07 -17.10 -10.88
C ASP A 253 -19.21 -17.23 -9.63
N GLU A 254 -17.87 -17.15 -9.75
CA GLU A 254 -16.96 -17.08 -8.60
C GLU A 254 -17.21 -15.83 -7.76
N LEU A 255 -17.36 -14.67 -8.40
CA LEU A 255 -17.66 -13.42 -7.69
C LEU A 255 -18.99 -13.51 -6.93
N ARG A 256 -20.04 -14.00 -7.58
CA ARG A 256 -21.35 -14.13 -6.93
C ARG A 256 -21.35 -15.17 -5.82
N ALA A 257 -20.67 -16.30 -6.02
CA ALA A 257 -20.54 -17.33 -4.98
C ALA A 257 -19.77 -16.78 -3.76
N PHE A 258 -18.63 -16.12 -3.99
CA PHE A 258 -17.87 -15.45 -2.95
C PHE A 258 -18.74 -14.43 -2.19
N MET A 259 -19.40 -13.52 -2.91
CA MET A 259 -20.19 -12.45 -2.27
C MET A 259 -21.41 -13.00 -1.53
N LYS A 260 -22.09 -14.01 -2.07
CA LYS A 260 -23.22 -14.66 -1.39
C LYS A 260 -22.79 -15.27 -0.06
N GLY A 261 -21.72 -16.05 -0.05
CA GLY A 261 -21.17 -16.64 1.18
C GLY A 261 -20.66 -15.58 2.14
N TYR A 262 -19.89 -14.63 1.63
CA TYR A 262 -19.31 -13.53 2.41
C TYR A 262 -20.38 -12.70 3.13
N LEU A 263 -21.44 -12.29 2.43
CA LEU A 263 -22.51 -11.46 3.01
C LEU A 263 -23.31 -12.22 4.07
N ALA A 264 -23.49 -13.54 3.91
CA ALA A 264 -24.12 -14.37 4.94
C ALA A 264 -23.25 -14.43 6.21
N GLU A 265 -21.93 -14.55 6.06
CA GLU A 265 -20.97 -14.66 7.17
C GLU A 265 -20.67 -13.33 7.86
N VAL A 266 -20.78 -12.19 7.15
CA VAL A 266 -20.53 -10.86 7.75
C VAL A 266 -21.72 -10.34 8.58
N GLU A 267 -22.88 -10.99 8.48
CA GLU A 267 -24.07 -10.79 9.33
C GLU A 267 -24.57 -9.33 9.40
N GLY A 268 -24.57 -8.65 8.26
CA GLY A 268 -25.10 -7.28 8.13
C GLY A 268 -24.18 -6.17 8.61
N LEU A 269 -22.96 -6.48 9.05
CA LEU A 269 -21.91 -5.47 9.22
C LEU A 269 -21.49 -4.90 7.86
N GLU A 270 -20.90 -3.71 7.89
CA GLU A 270 -20.36 -3.06 6.69
C GLU A 270 -19.30 -3.95 6.03
N GLY A 271 -19.60 -4.45 4.83
CA GLY A 271 -18.76 -5.43 4.12
C GLY A 271 -17.60 -4.79 3.34
N ILE A 272 -17.01 -5.58 2.44
CA ILE A 272 -15.98 -5.10 1.52
C ILE A 272 -16.49 -3.97 0.61
N SER A 273 -15.59 -3.05 0.27
CA SER A 273 -15.85 -1.89 -0.59
C SER A 273 -15.32 -2.07 -2.01
N LYS A 274 -14.45 -3.06 -2.24
CA LYS A 274 -13.82 -3.38 -3.53
C LYS A 274 -13.39 -4.85 -3.55
N ILE A 275 -13.13 -5.39 -4.74
CA ILE A 275 -12.71 -6.78 -4.91
C ILE A 275 -11.61 -6.93 -5.96
N SER A 276 -10.52 -7.58 -5.58
CA SER A 276 -9.43 -7.95 -6.49
C SER A 276 -9.79 -9.22 -7.26
N ILE A 277 -9.38 -9.25 -8.53
CA ILE A 277 -9.72 -10.31 -9.48
C ILE A 277 -8.48 -10.72 -10.28
N GLN A 278 -8.51 -11.92 -10.85
CA GLN A 278 -7.51 -12.38 -11.82
C GLN A 278 -7.97 -12.12 -13.26
N THR A 279 -7.10 -11.50 -14.06
CA THR A 279 -7.33 -11.11 -15.47
C THR A 279 -6.23 -11.62 -16.42
N GLY A 280 -5.49 -12.65 -16.01
CA GLY A 280 -4.40 -13.27 -16.77
C GLY A 280 -3.01 -12.71 -16.46
N THR A 281 -2.90 -11.92 -15.39
CA THR A 281 -1.65 -11.27 -14.99
C THR A 281 -0.89 -12.05 -13.92
N THR A 282 0.42 -11.76 -13.83
CA THR A 282 1.29 -12.29 -12.78
C THR A 282 2.00 -11.15 -12.05
N HIS A 283 2.15 -11.27 -10.72
CA HIS A 283 2.84 -10.24 -9.95
C HIS A 283 4.31 -10.11 -10.35
N GLY A 284 4.72 -8.87 -10.66
CA GLY A 284 6.13 -8.53 -10.92
C GLY A 284 6.61 -8.74 -12.35
N GLY A 285 5.72 -9.20 -13.24
CA GLY A 285 6.07 -9.53 -14.62
C GLY A 285 6.93 -10.79 -14.76
N VAL A 286 7.08 -11.26 -15.99
CA VAL A 286 7.87 -12.46 -16.31
C VAL A 286 9.13 -12.04 -17.05
N VAL A 287 10.31 -12.41 -16.54
CA VAL A 287 11.58 -12.18 -17.24
C VAL A 287 11.87 -13.37 -18.16
N LEU A 288 12.08 -13.10 -19.44
CA LEU A 288 12.43 -14.07 -20.46
C LEU A 288 13.91 -14.50 -20.33
N PRO A 289 14.33 -15.64 -20.93
CA PRO A 289 15.71 -16.11 -20.85
C PRO A 289 16.75 -15.10 -21.38
N ASP A 290 16.35 -14.18 -22.25
CA ASP A 290 17.16 -13.10 -22.80
C ASP A 290 17.26 -11.86 -21.89
N GLY A 291 16.63 -11.89 -20.71
CA GLY A 291 16.60 -10.79 -19.75
C GLY A 291 15.52 -9.73 -19.99
N SER A 292 14.76 -9.83 -21.09
CA SER A 292 13.65 -8.92 -21.37
C SER A 292 12.41 -9.25 -20.53
N ILE A 293 11.51 -8.27 -20.34
CA ILE A 293 10.23 -8.48 -19.63
C ILE A 293 9.16 -8.88 -20.66
N ALA A 294 8.51 -10.02 -20.43
CA ALA A 294 7.43 -10.51 -21.26
C ALA A 294 6.24 -9.54 -21.23
N LYS A 295 5.67 -9.27 -22.41
CA LYS A 295 4.42 -8.53 -22.51
C LYS A 295 3.29 -9.40 -21.99
N VAL A 296 2.69 -8.96 -20.89
CA VAL A 296 1.50 -9.59 -20.31
C VAL A 296 0.27 -8.95 -20.96
N SER A 297 -0.70 -9.78 -21.33
CA SER A 297 -2.01 -9.29 -21.79
C SER A 297 -2.97 -9.30 -20.61
N ILE A 298 -3.68 -8.18 -20.41
CA ILE A 298 -4.80 -8.09 -19.47
C ILE A 298 -6.09 -8.37 -20.22
N ASP A 299 -6.93 -9.20 -19.61
CA ASP A 299 -8.32 -9.34 -20.00
C ASP A 299 -9.16 -8.18 -19.44
N PHE A 300 -9.22 -7.11 -20.21
CA PHE A 300 -10.02 -5.93 -19.91
C PHE A 300 -11.53 -6.19 -19.95
N ASP A 301 -11.99 -7.21 -20.69
CA ASP A 301 -13.42 -7.56 -20.75
C ASP A 301 -13.85 -8.23 -19.45
N THR A 302 -13.02 -9.14 -18.91
CA THR A 302 -13.21 -9.67 -17.56
C THR A 302 -13.23 -8.56 -16.52
N LEU A 303 -12.28 -7.63 -16.59
CA LEU A 303 -12.22 -6.49 -15.66
C LEU A 303 -13.49 -5.62 -15.73
N LYS A 304 -13.94 -5.29 -16.94
CA LYS A 304 -15.17 -4.53 -17.19
C LYS A 304 -16.39 -5.23 -16.59
N ASN A 305 -16.56 -6.51 -16.89
CA ASN A 305 -17.71 -7.30 -16.49
C ASN A 305 -17.79 -7.44 -14.96
N LEU A 306 -16.69 -7.87 -14.33
CA LEU A 306 -16.65 -8.05 -12.88
C LEU A 306 -16.73 -6.73 -12.13
N SER A 307 -16.13 -5.65 -12.66
CA SER A 307 -16.31 -4.32 -12.06
C SER A 307 -17.77 -3.89 -12.09
N ALA A 308 -18.48 -4.11 -13.21
CA ALA A 308 -19.90 -3.79 -13.30
C ALA A 308 -20.76 -4.62 -12.34
N ILE A 309 -20.50 -5.93 -12.20
CA ILE A 309 -21.19 -6.81 -11.25
C ILE A 309 -20.96 -6.33 -9.82
N ALA A 310 -19.70 -6.09 -9.44
CA ALA A 310 -19.33 -5.62 -8.11
C ALA A 310 -20.08 -4.34 -7.72
N ARG A 311 -20.22 -3.38 -8.65
CA ARG A 311 -20.96 -2.14 -8.41
C ARG A 311 -22.48 -2.34 -8.36
N LYS A 312 -23.04 -3.00 -9.37
CA LYS A 312 -24.51 -3.05 -9.57
C LYS A 312 -25.21 -4.05 -8.65
N GLU A 313 -24.58 -5.18 -8.37
CA GLU A 313 -25.17 -6.25 -7.56
C GLU A 313 -24.81 -6.11 -6.08
N PHE A 314 -23.65 -5.52 -5.76
CA PHE A 314 -23.10 -5.52 -4.40
C PHE A 314 -22.70 -4.15 -3.85
N ALA A 315 -22.99 -3.05 -4.57
CA ALA A 315 -22.69 -1.68 -4.15
C ALA A 315 -21.22 -1.43 -3.75
N MET A 316 -20.29 -2.20 -4.30
CA MET A 316 -18.84 -1.97 -4.17
C MET A 316 -18.36 -0.92 -5.18
N ALA A 317 -17.16 -0.38 -5.03
CA ALA A 317 -16.52 0.54 -5.98
C ALA A 317 -16.28 -0.11 -7.37
N GLY A 318 -16.04 -1.42 -7.40
CA GLY A 318 -15.71 -2.17 -8.61
C GLY A 318 -14.57 -3.15 -8.38
N ALA A 319 -14.05 -3.66 -9.48
CA ALA A 319 -12.94 -4.61 -9.49
C ALA A 319 -11.59 -3.88 -9.45
N VAL A 320 -10.62 -4.53 -8.81
CA VAL A 320 -9.26 -4.05 -8.57
C VAL A 320 -8.28 -4.88 -9.40
N GLN A 321 -7.33 -4.21 -10.06
CA GLN A 321 -6.30 -4.87 -10.86
C GLN A 321 -4.97 -4.94 -10.10
N HIS A 322 -4.44 -6.15 -9.94
CA HIS A 322 -3.08 -6.38 -9.48
C HIS A 322 -2.10 -6.61 -10.63
N GLY A 323 -0.80 -6.52 -10.39
CA GLY A 323 0.21 -6.97 -11.37
C GLY A 323 0.30 -6.13 -12.64
N ALA A 324 -0.06 -4.85 -12.59
CA ALA A 324 -0.10 -3.98 -13.76
C ALA A 324 1.22 -3.26 -14.08
N SER A 325 2.23 -3.32 -13.20
CA SER A 325 3.45 -2.50 -13.33
C SER A 325 4.32 -2.79 -14.55
N THR A 326 4.13 -3.91 -15.24
CA THR A 326 4.92 -4.28 -16.43
C THR A 326 4.09 -4.29 -17.71
N LEU A 327 2.92 -3.65 -17.68
CA LEU A 327 2.12 -3.46 -18.88
C LEU A 327 2.77 -2.43 -19.80
N PRO A 328 2.50 -2.52 -21.11
CA PRO A 328 2.76 -1.42 -22.03
C PRO A 328 2.12 -0.11 -21.55
N ASN A 329 2.82 1.02 -21.74
CA ASN A 329 2.34 2.34 -21.34
C ASN A 329 0.97 2.69 -21.96
N ASP A 330 0.72 2.27 -23.19
CA ASP A 330 -0.56 2.46 -23.86
C ASP A 330 -1.70 1.61 -23.28
N ALA A 331 -1.47 0.70 -22.33
CA ALA A 331 -2.56 -0.04 -21.69
C ALA A 331 -3.26 0.74 -20.57
N PHE A 332 -2.59 1.71 -19.92
CA PHE A 332 -3.08 2.29 -18.67
C PHE A 332 -4.36 3.13 -18.83
N HIS A 333 -4.56 3.78 -19.98
CA HIS A 333 -5.79 4.56 -20.23
C HIS A 333 -7.06 3.71 -20.27
N ARG A 334 -6.92 2.40 -20.50
CA ARG A 334 -8.05 1.48 -20.57
C ARG A 334 -8.67 1.19 -19.21
N PHE A 335 -7.95 1.40 -18.09
CA PHE A 335 -8.47 1.09 -16.75
C PHE A 335 -9.68 1.97 -16.37
N PRO A 336 -9.63 3.30 -16.53
CA PRO A 336 -10.82 4.13 -16.39
C PRO A 336 -11.94 3.76 -17.37
N GLU A 337 -11.62 3.45 -18.64
CA GLU A 337 -12.62 3.10 -19.67
C GLU A 337 -13.42 1.83 -19.36
N VAL A 338 -12.77 0.86 -18.72
CA VAL A 338 -13.45 -0.37 -18.22
C VAL A 338 -13.92 -0.24 -16.78
N GLU A 339 -13.87 0.98 -16.23
CA GLU A 339 -14.38 1.31 -14.91
C GLU A 339 -13.70 0.51 -13.79
N CYS A 340 -12.41 0.18 -13.96
CA CYS A 340 -11.59 -0.42 -12.91
C CYS A 340 -11.53 0.54 -11.71
N ALA A 341 -11.81 0.02 -10.51
CA ALA A 341 -11.88 0.83 -9.30
C ALA A 341 -10.50 1.34 -8.87
N GLU A 342 -9.54 0.43 -8.86
CA GLU A 342 -8.23 0.63 -8.29
C GLU A 342 -7.19 -0.27 -8.99
N ILE A 343 -5.95 0.19 -9.06
CA ILE A 343 -4.85 -0.54 -9.67
C ILE A 343 -3.59 -0.50 -8.78
N HIS A 344 -3.01 -1.67 -8.52
CA HIS A 344 -1.86 -1.81 -7.62
C HIS A 344 -0.56 -1.78 -8.42
N LEU A 345 0.37 -0.90 -8.03
CA LEU A 345 1.58 -0.56 -8.76
C LEU A 345 2.80 -0.59 -7.85
N ALA A 346 3.80 -1.39 -8.20
CA ALA A 346 4.93 -1.66 -7.31
C ALA A 346 6.27 -1.85 -8.05
N THR A 347 6.31 -2.84 -8.94
CA THR A 347 7.59 -3.40 -9.39
C THR A 347 8.37 -2.42 -10.27
N GLN A 348 7.69 -1.60 -11.07
CA GLN A 348 8.36 -0.62 -11.91
C GLN A 348 9.04 0.48 -11.10
N PHE A 349 8.44 0.93 -10.00
CA PHE A 349 9.06 1.91 -9.11
C PHE A 349 10.36 1.36 -8.52
N GLN A 350 10.34 0.10 -8.10
CA GLN A 350 11.52 -0.61 -7.62
C GLN A 350 12.58 -0.78 -8.73
N ASN A 351 12.16 -1.12 -9.96
CA ASN A 351 13.07 -1.29 -11.10
C ASN A 351 13.84 0.00 -11.37
N ILE A 352 13.15 1.14 -11.44
CA ILE A 352 13.76 2.45 -11.62
C ILE A 352 14.81 2.72 -10.53
N VAL A 353 14.51 2.46 -9.25
CA VAL A 353 15.51 2.60 -8.18
C VAL A 353 16.75 1.75 -8.44
N TYR A 354 16.57 0.47 -8.82
CA TYR A 354 17.69 -0.44 -9.12
C TYR A 354 18.55 0.02 -10.28
N ASP A 355 17.96 0.61 -11.33
CA ASP A 355 18.69 1.03 -12.52
C ASP A 355 19.74 2.10 -12.18
N TYR A 356 19.40 3.00 -11.25
CA TYR A 356 20.27 4.09 -10.78
C TYR A 356 21.17 3.72 -9.59
N LEU A 357 21.06 2.53 -9.01
CA LEU A 357 21.97 2.13 -7.94
C LEU A 357 23.43 2.08 -8.44
N PRO A 358 24.41 2.61 -7.67
CA PRO A 358 25.82 2.47 -8.00
C PRO A 358 26.25 1.01 -8.16
N ILE A 359 27.12 0.74 -9.13
CA ILE A 359 27.59 -0.63 -9.44
C ILE A 359 28.11 -1.37 -8.20
N PRO A 360 28.99 -0.77 -7.34
CA PRO A 360 29.49 -1.47 -6.16
C PRO A 360 28.39 -1.90 -5.18
N LEU A 361 27.32 -1.10 -5.05
CA LEU A 361 26.18 -1.44 -4.21
C LEU A 361 25.34 -2.56 -4.86
N LYS A 362 25.13 -2.52 -6.19
CA LYS A 362 24.44 -3.61 -6.91
C LYS A 362 25.19 -4.93 -6.76
N GLU A 363 26.51 -4.95 -6.93
CA GLU A 363 27.33 -6.14 -6.75
C GLU A 363 27.23 -6.70 -5.33
N LYS A 364 27.29 -5.83 -4.31
CA LYS A 364 27.10 -6.24 -2.90
C LYS A 364 25.72 -6.85 -2.67
N ILE A 365 24.66 -6.23 -3.23
CA ILE A 365 23.30 -6.76 -3.17
C ILE A 365 23.20 -8.11 -3.88
N TYR A 366 23.77 -8.26 -5.07
CA TYR A 366 23.70 -9.50 -5.84
C TYR A 366 24.48 -10.64 -5.19
N ALA A 367 25.63 -10.36 -4.58
CA ALA A 367 26.37 -11.33 -3.78
C ALA A 367 25.53 -11.81 -2.58
N TRP A 368 24.87 -10.88 -1.88
CA TRP A 368 23.96 -11.23 -0.78
C TRP A 368 22.78 -12.07 -1.25
N ILE A 369 22.15 -11.73 -2.38
CA ILE A 369 21.04 -12.50 -2.97
C ILE A 369 21.47 -13.93 -3.30
N ASN A 370 22.61 -14.10 -3.97
CA ASN A 370 23.12 -15.42 -4.33
C ASN A 370 23.39 -16.31 -3.11
N LYS A 371 23.71 -15.71 -1.97
CA LYS A 371 23.94 -16.43 -0.72
C LYS A 371 22.64 -16.68 0.04
N GLU A 372 21.90 -15.64 0.38
CA GLU A 372 20.78 -15.70 1.32
C GLU A 372 19.46 -16.16 0.66
N CYS A 373 19.34 -16.03 -0.67
CA CYS A 373 18.18 -16.51 -1.43
C CYS A 373 18.48 -17.78 -2.24
N ALA A 374 19.62 -18.45 -2.01
CA ALA A 374 20.08 -19.60 -2.80
C ALA A 374 19.02 -20.72 -2.91
N ALA A 375 18.28 -20.97 -1.84
CA ALA A 375 17.23 -21.99 -1.77
C ALA A 375 16.02 -21.74 -2.68
N GLU A 376 15.86 -20.52 -3.21
CA GLU A 376 14.76 -20.15 -4.13
C GLU A 376 15.14 -20.30 -5.60
N ARG A 377 16.42 -20.62 -5.89
CA ARG A 377 16.91 -20.79 -7.24
C ARG A 377 16.36 -22.10 -7.82
N LYS A 378 15.73 -22.00 -8.99
CA LYS A 378 15.26 -23.17 -9.73
C LYS A 378 16.32 -23.65 -10.73
N PRO A 379 16.45 -24.97 -11.00
CA PRO A 379 17.44 -25.51 -11.92
C PRO A 379 17.43 -24.90 -13.32
N GLU A 380 16.23 -24.57 -13.82
CA GLU A 380 15.99 -24.03 -15.16
C GLU A 380 16.14 -22.50 -15.27
N GLN A 381 16.37 -21.81 -14.15
CA GLN A 381 16.36 -20.35 -14.11
C GLN A 381 17.74 -19.76 -14.39
N THR A 382 17.81 -18.77 -15.29
CA THR A 382 19.05 -18.00 -15.52
C THR A 382 19.41 -17.16 -14.29
N ASN A 383 20.67 -16.70 -14.22
CA ASN A 383 21.10 -15.85 -13.10
C ASN A 383 20.30 -14.54 -13.04
N ASP A 384 20.01 -13.94 -14.19
CA ASP A 384 19.29 -12.67 -14.27
C ASP A 384 17.83 -12.81 -13.86
N GLN A 385 17.16 -13.89 -14.29
CA GLN A 385 15.83 -14.22 -13.83
C GLN A 385 15.80 -14.43 -12.31
N PHE A 386 16.80 -15.14 -11.76
CA PHE A 386 16.91 -15.39 -10.32
C PHE A 386 17.09 -14.07 -9.55
N ILE A 387 18.04 -13.22 -9.95
CA ILE A 387 18.28 -11.91 -9.34
C ILE A 387 17.03 -11.02 -9.46
N TYR A 388 16.43 -10.90 -10.64
CA TYR A 388 15.24 -10.06 -10.83
C TYR A 388 14.10 -10.44 -9.88
N LYS A 389 13.82 -11.74 -9.73
CA LYS A 389 12.75 -12.24 -8.85
C LYS A 389 13.04 -11.98 -7.37
N THR A 390 14.30 -12.12 -6.96
CA THR A 390 14.70 -12.14 -5.54
C THR A 390 15.19 -10.78 -5.03
N ARG A 391 15.60 -9.84 -5.91
CA ARG A 391 16.19 -8.56 -5.51
C ARG A 391 15.33 -7.73 -4.57
N LYS A 392 13.99 -7.83 -4.67
CA LYS A 392 13.08 -7.19 -3.72
C LYS A 392 13.39 -7.52 -2.25
N LYS A 393 13.91 -8.72 -1.97
CA LYS A 393 14.27 -9.17 -0.61
C LYS A 393 15.52 -8.51 -0.04
N ALA A 394 16.34 -7.88 -0.88
CA ALA A 394 17.52 -7.13 -0.44
C ALA A 394 17.17 -5.72 0.05
N LEU A 395 15.97 -5.21 -0.24
CA LEU A 395 15.59 -3.82 0.10
C LEU A 395 15.62 -3.54 1.61
N GLY A 396 15.22 -4.51 2.44
CA GLY A 396 15.31 -4.39 3.90
C GLY A 396 16.74 -4.46 4.43
N PRO A 397 17.49 -5.54 4.12
CA PRO A 397 18.89 -5.70 4.55
C PRO A 397 19.81 -4.54 4.13
N PHE A 398 19.57 -3.94 2.95
CA PHE A 398 20.34 -2.82 2.42
C PHE A 398 19.63 -1.46 2.57
N LYS A 399 18.56 -1.38 3.38
CA LYS A 399 17.73 -0.17 3.52
C LYS A 399 18.56 1.05 3.89
N ARG A 400 19.54 0.89 4.80
CA ARG A 400 20.41 1.99 5.25
C ARG A 400 21.32 2.45 4.12
N GLU A 401 22.01 1.54 3.43
CA GLU A 401 22.87 1.90 2.29
C GLU A 401 22.10 2.55 1.14
N ILE A 402 20.89 2.06 0.84
CA ILE A 402 20.02 2.66 -0.19
C ILE A 402 19.56 4.06 0.25
N TYR A 403 19.16 4.24 1.51
CA TYR A 403 18.77 5.55 2.02
C TYR A 403 19.93 6.56 2.03
N SER A 404 21.13 6.10 2.35
CA SER A 404 22.36 6.89 2.41
C SER A 404 23.02 7.10 1.05
N LEU A 405 22.34 6.81 -0.07
CA LEU A 405 22.83 7.15 -1.39
C LEU A 405 23.15 8.66 -1.50
N PRO A 406 24.17 9.03 -2.30
CA PRO A 406 24.46 10.43 -2.61
C PRO A 406 23.22 11.18 -3.10
N GLN A 407 23.13 12.46 -2.72
CA GLN A 407 21.93 13.25 -3.00
C GLN A 407 21.67 13.40 -4.50
N ASP A 408 22.70 13.55 -5.32
CA ASP A 408 22.60 13.62 -6.79
C ASP A 408 22.04 12.33 -7.42
N VAL A 409 22.35 11.16 -6.84
CA VAL A 409 21.77 9.87 -7.26
C VAL A 409 20.30 9.81 -6.88
N LYS A 410 19.96 10.20 -5.64
CA LYS A 410 18.57 10.24 -5.17
C LYS A 410 17.72 11.22 -6.01
N ASP A 411 18.26 12.39 -6.33
CA ASP A 411 17.56 13.40 -7.14
C ASP A 411 17.24 12.87 -8.54
N LYS A 412 18.16 12.14 -9.19
CA LYS A 412 17.90 11.46 -10.47
C LYS A 412 16.77 10.43 -10.35
N ILE A 413 16.83 9.57 -9.34
CA ILE A 413 15.79 8.57 -9.07
C ILE A 413 14.43 9.25 -8.88
N PHE A 414 14.37 10.31 -8.07
CA PHE A 414 13.13 11.01 -7.77
C PHE A 414 12.57 11.75 -8.98
N SER A 415 13.42 12.32 -9.84
CA SER A 415 12.99 12.97 -11.09
C SER A 415 12.30 11.97 -12.03
N VAL A 416 12.92 10.81 -12.26
CA VAL A 416 12.35 9.78 -13.14
C VAL A 416 11.06 9.20 -12.57
N LEU A 417 11.01 8.97 -11.26
CA LEU A 417 9.79 8.49 -10.62
C LEU A 417 8.68 9.54 -10.61
N GLU A 418 9.01 10.83 -10.50
CA GLU A 418 8.03 11.90 -10.64
C GLU A 418 7.39 11.92 -12.03
N GLU A 419 8.19 11.73 -13.09
CA GLU A 419 7.69 11.58 -14.46
C GLU A 419 6.80 10.33 -14.60
N GLU A 420 7.21 9.21 -14.03
CA GLU A 420 6.44 7.97 -14.02
C GLU A 420 5.08 8.15 -13.30
N PHE A 421 5.07 8.78 -12.13
CA PHE A 421 3.83 9.09 -11.40
C PHE A 421 2.95 10.06 -12.18
N ALA A 422 3.53 11.07 -12.83
CA ALA A 422 2.79 12.01 -13.68
C ALA A 422 2.10 11.30 -14.85
N PHE A 423 2.84 10.42 -15.52
CA PHE A 423 2.32 9.58 -16.59
C PHE A 423 1.17 8.69 -16.10
N LEU A 424 1.36 7.96 -14.99
CA LEU A 424 0.32 7.08 -14.45
C LEU A 424 -0.93 7.86 -14.02
N PHE A 425 -0.77 9.02 -13.38
CA PHE A 425 -1.89 9.82 -12.89
C PHE A 425 -2.71 10.42 -14.03
N ASP A 426 -2.05 10.81 -15.14
CA ASP A 426 -2.71 11.19 -16.39
C ASP A 426 -3.53 10.02 -16.96
N LYS A 427 -2.90 8.85 -17.14
CA LYS A 427 -3.57 7.69 -17.74
C LYS A 427 -4.70 7.10 -16.90
N LEU A 428 -4.64 7.26 -15.58
CA LEU A 428 -5.69 6.81 -14.67
C LEU A 428 -6.76 7.87 -14.42
N SER A 429 -6.68 9.01 -15.11
CA SER A 429 -7.66 10.11 -15.08
C SER A 429 -7.93 10.66 -13.69
N ILE A 430 -6.91 10.74 -12.81
CA ILE A 430 -7.10 11.22 -11.43
C ILE A 430 -6.92 12.73 -11.25
N GLN A 431 -6.70 13.47 -12.33
CA GLN A 431 -6.68 14.92 -12.31
C GLN A 431 -7.99 15.47 -11.73
N ASP A 432 -7.89 16.52 -10.90
CA ASP A 432 -9.05 17.20 -10.29
C ASP A 432 -9.97 16.29 -9.47
N THR A 433 -9.45 15.17 -8.94
CA THR A 433 -10.19 14.29 -8.03
C THR A 433 -10.27 14.81 -6.60
N LYS A 434 -9.49 15.84 -6.23
CA LYS A 434 -9.50 16.40 -4.88
C LYS A 434 -10.88 16.94 -4.43
N PRO A 435 -11.62 17.72 -5.24
CA PRO A 435 -13.00 18.11 -4.91
C PRO A 435 -13.95 16.93 -4.65
N LEU A 436 -13.78 15.80 -5.36
CA LEU A 436 -14.57 14.58 -5.10
C LEU A 436 -14.21 14.00 -3.73
N VAL A 437 -12.92 13.90 -3.42
CA VAL A 437 -12.46 13.46 -2.11
C VAL A 437 -13.00 14.37 -1.00
N ASP A 438 -12.87 15.69 -1.11
CA ASP A 438 -13.35 16.63 -0.09
C ASP A 438 -14.88 16.57 0.09
N LYS A 439 -15.61 16.26 -0.99
CA LYS A 439 -17.07 16.07 -0.95
C LYS A 439 -17.45 14.83 -0.15
N TYR A 440 -16.86 13.67 -0.46
CA TYR A 440 -17.30 12.37 0.07
C TYR A 440 -16.55 11.87 1.30
N VAL A 441 -15.27 12.23 1.45
CA VAL A 441 -14.44 11.81 2.58
C VAL A 441 -14.49 12.89 3.64
N LYS A 442 -15.00 12.54 4.81
CA LYS A 442 -15.02 13.42 6.00
C LYS A 442 -13.94 12.94 6.96
N PRO A 443 -12.84 13.69 7.12
CA PRO A 443 -11.79 13.32 8.06
C PRO A 443 -12.33 13.21 9.48
N ALA A 444 -11.96 12.15 10.18
CA ALA A 444 -12.11 12.01 11.62
C ALA A 444 -10.72 11.97 12.25
N ILE A 445 -10.55 12.67 13.37
CA ILE A 445 -9.28 12.75 14.08
C ILE A 445 -9.23 11.66 15.14
N VAL A 446 -8.21 10.80 15.06
CA VAL A 446 -7.93 9.79 16.08
C VAL A 446 -6.91 10.37 17.04
N LYS A 447 -7.34 10.69 18.27
CA LYS A 447 -6.41 11.24 19.27
C LYS A 447 -5.35 10.21 19.61
N LYS A 448 -4.07 10.57 19.45
CA LYS A 448 -2.93 9.77 19.90
C LYS A 448 -2.30 10.44 21.12
N LYS A 449 -2.28 9.72 22.24
CA LYS A 449 -1.64 10.22 23.46
C LYS A 449 -0.18 9.84 23.48
N ARG A 450 0.65 10.72 24.03
CA ARG A 450 2.08 10.46 24.19
C ARG A 450 2.34 9.25 25.11
N GLU A 451 1.47 9.04 26.10
CA GLU A 451 1.56 7.93 27.06
C GLU A 451 1.39 6.54 26.43
N ASP A 452 0.76 6.45 25.26
CA ASP A 452 0.47 5.18 24.60
C ASP A 452 1.66 4.67 23.77
N LEU A 453 2.69 5.50 23.60
CA LEU A 453 3.90 5.16 22.83
C LEU A 453 4.72 4.01 23.45
N GLY A 454 4.57 3.73 24.74
CA GLY A 454 5.28 2.66 25.45
C GLY A 454 4.49 1.36 25.66
N LYS A 455 3.19 1.31 25.35
CA LYS A 455 2.29 0.25 25.87
C LYS A 455 2.14 -0.99 25.01
N ASN A 456 2.55 -0.94 23.73
CA ASN A 456 2.47 -2.09 22.83
C ASN A 456 3.90 -2.51 22.44
N SER A 457 4.54 -3.38 23.21
CA SER A 457 5.84 -3.99 22.88
C SER A 457 5.66 -5.44 22.45
#